data_AF-A0A1S9CAT9-F1
#
_entry.id   AF-A0A1S9CAT9-F1
#
_cell.length_a   1.000
_cell.length_b   1.000
_cell.length_c   1.000
_cell.angle_alpha   90.00
_cell.angle_beta   90.00
_cell.angle_gamma   90.00
#
_symmetry.space_group_name_H-M   'P 1'
#
loop_
_entity.id
_entity.type
_entity.pdbx_description
1 polymer ?
#
loop_
_entity_poly.entity_id
_entity_poly.type
_entity_poly.pdbx_seq_one_letter_code
_entity_poly.pdbx_strand_id
1 'polypeptide(L)'
;MKVISKENLLIFFEAIVALTKSGINLYETLVLIKQTNSKKEIRRLANVLINSMQQGYTISDALATVKNIPAFIIGALKAGEVSGKFDSILETIVNQLKMEVEMTKTIKRVTLYPKFMIATIIAALVVCLKFIFPTFIDMYSGQGAQLPWVTLMLISATNFVNNYYQWVAGIVILSIIAMIRLKKIIYIQKKIEWIKLKIPKVSYLYKIKQNKDLANYMGLLLESGLQLGEAVEIFKDSTSSGMMKYILAQSNMNMAQGKFLSDTLKDSPLIIPYMLEIIKIRENSGGLGQALLDIGKYLESDYEIELRKNISIIEPTLTLIIGLIVAGIAAAIMMPTIGLAITF
;
A
#
# COMPACT_ATOMS: atom_id res chain seq x y z
N MET A 1 -0.20 18.23 -13.99
CA MET A 1 0.70 18.31 -12.83
C MET A 1 1.24 16.92 -12.50
N LYS A 2 2.56 16.77 -12.25
CA LYS A 2 3.14 15.50 -11.77
C LYS A 2 2.68 15.24 -10.33
N VAL A 3 2.47 13.97 -10.00
CA VAL A 3 2.04 13.48 -8.68
C VAL A 3 3.06 13.86 -7.61
N ILE A 4 2.64 14.48 -6.51
CA ILE A 4 3.49 14.67 -5.32
C ILE A 4 3.47 13.39 -4.46
N SER A 5 4.64 12.97 -3.96
CA SER A 5 4.72 11.84 -3.04
C SER A 5 4.23 12.24 -1.64
N LYS A 6 3.74 11.27 -0.86
CA LYS A 6 3.37 11.50 0.54
C LYS A 6 4.56 12.01 1.38
N GLU A 7 5.76 11.51 1.09
CA GLU A 7 7.01 11.97 1.73
C GLU A 7 7.27 13.46 1.45
N ASN A 8 7.11 13.92 0.21
CA ASN A 8 7.28 15.35 -0.13
C ASN A 8 6.16 16.22 0.44
N LEU A 9 4.93 15.67 0.51
CA LEU A 9 3.79 16.37 1.10
C LEU A 9 3.97 16.54 2.62
N LEU A 10 4.53 15.53 3.29
CA LEU A 10 4.91 15.61 4.70
C LEU A 10 5.94 16.72 4.93
N ILE A 11 7.06 16.71 4.18
CA ILE A 11 8.11 17.73 4.28
C ILE A 11 7.53 19.14 4.06
N PHE A 12 6.60 19.27 3.11
CA PHE A 12 5.95 20.54 2.81
C PHE A 12 5.13 21.05 3.99
N PHE A 13 4.23 20.23 4.55
CA PHE A 13 3.40 20.64 5.68
C PHE A 13 4.19 20.80 6.98
N GLU A 14 5.24 20.01 7.21
CA GLU A 14 6.17 20.21 8.33
C GLU A 14 6.86 21.56 8.27
N ALA A 15 7.32 21.96 7.07
CA ALA A 15 7.93 23.27 6.88
C ALA A 15 6.91 24.39 7.15
N ILE A 16 5.66 24.24 6.71
CA ILE A 16 4.59 25.21 7.03
C ILE A 16 4.41 25.32 8.53
N VAL A 17 4.15 24.21 9.23
CA VAL A 17 3.94 24.20 10.69
C VAL A 17 5.12 24.82 11.44
N ALA A 18 6.36 24.49 11.06
CA ALA A 18 7.55 25.00 11.74
C ALA A 18 7.73 26.52 11.58
N LEU A 19 7.51 27.03 10.36
CA LEU A 19 7.68 28.44 10.05
C LEU A 19 6.52 29.28 10.61
N THR A 20 5.27 28.80 10.53
CA THR A 20 4.12 29.52 11.11
C THR A 20 4.20 29.57 12.64
N LYS A 21 4.64 28.48 13.30
CA LYS A 21 4.94 28.49 14.75
C LYS A 21 6.04 29.47 15.15
N SER A 22 6.92 29.82 14.21
CA SER A 22 7.98 30.81 14.42
C SER A 22 7.50 32.25 14.20
N GLY A 23 6.20 32.46 13.97
CA GLY A 23 5.60 33.78 13.76
C GLY A 23 5.67 34.30 12.33
N ILE A 24 6.18 33.52 11.38
CA ILE A 24 6.21 33.88 9.96
C ILE A 24 4.82 33.68 9.38
N ASN A 25 4.28 34.68 8.67
CA ASN A 25 2.96 34.52 8.08
C ASN A 25 2.96 33.45 6.97
N LEU A 26 1.79 32.92 6.67
CA LEU A 26 1.63 31.78 5.76
C LEU A 26 2.10 32.09 4.33
N TYR A 27 1.88 33.30 3.84
CA TYR A 27 2.32 33.71 2.51
C TYR A 27 3.85 33.74 2.41
N GLU A 28 4.52 34.38 3.37
CA GLU A 28 5.98 34.42 3.47
C GLU A 28 6.59 33.03 3.63
N THR A 29 5.95 32.19 4.43
CA THR A 29 6.31 30.77 4.60
C THR A 29 6.32 30.03 3.26
N LEU A 30 5.27 30.19 2.44
CA LEU A 30 5.21 29.58 1.11
C LEU A 30 6.28 30.13 0.17
N VAL A 31 6.56 31.44 0.21
CA VAL A 31 7.62 32.07 -0.58
C VAL A 31 8.99 31.49 -0.19
N LEU A 32 9.26 31.36 1.11
CA LEU A 32 10.50 30.79 1.62
C LEU A 32 10.66 29.33 1.20
N ILE A 33 9.60 28.52 1.30
CA ILE A 33 9.61 27.12 0.85
C ILE A 33 9.88 27.04 -0.67
N LYS A 34 9.27 27.92 -1.46
CA LYS A 34 9.50 28.00 -2.92
C LYS A 34 10.96 28.33 -3.23
N GLN A 35 11.62 29.19 -2.46
CA GLN A 35 12.99 29.63 -2.71
C GLN A 35 14.05 28.63 -2.21
N THR A 36 13.84 28.02 -1.05
CA THR A 36 14.88 27.26 -0.32
C THR A 36 14.82 25.75 -0.57
N ASN A 37 13.65 25.20 -0.90
CA ASN A 37 13.50 23.75 -0.95
C ASN A 37 14.21 23.14 -2.17
N SER A 38 15.01 22.10 -1.97
CA SER A 38 15.77 21.44 -3.05
C SER A 38 14.89 20.65 -4.04
N LYS A 39 13.70 20.20 -3.62
CA LYS A 39 12.80 19.39 -4.45
C LYS A 39 11.89 20.26 -5.33
N LYS A 40 11.92 20.01 -6.64
CA LYS A 40 11.15 20.77 -7.65
C LYS A 40 9.64 20.62 -7.46
N GLU A 41 9.17 19.46 -7.01
CA GLU A 41 7.76 19.17 -6.72
C GLU A 41 7.23 20.07 -5.59
N ILE A 42 8.01 20.24 -4.52
CA ILE A 42 7.65 21.08 -3.38
C ILE A 42 7.60 22.56 -3.79
N ARG A 43 8.64 23.05 -4.49
CA ARG A 43 8.65 24.43 -5.00
C ARG A 43 7.46 24.73 -5.91
N ARG A 44 7.05 23.77 -6.73
CA ARG A 44 5.87 23.89 -7.60
C ARG A 44 4.58 23.94 -6.81
N LEU A 45 4.42 23.10 -5.79
CA LEU A 45 3.25 23.12 -4.91
C LEU A 45 3.13 24.48 -4.22
N ALA A 46 4.21 24.96 -3.62
CA ALA A 46 4.27 26.29 -3.01
C ALA A 46 3.85 27.39 -4.00
N ASN A 47 4.35 27.35 -5.24
CA ASN A 47 3.97 28.31 -6.27
C ASN A 47 2.49 28.26 -6.65
N VAL A 48 1.87 27.08 -6.70
CA VAL A 48 0.43 26.95 -6.96
C VAL A 48 -0.37 27.63 -5.84
N LEU A 49 0.02 27.39 -4.58
CA LEU A 49 -0.66 28.00 -3.43
C LEU A 49 -0.47 29.52 -3.39
N ILE A 50 0.75 30.01 -3.61
CA ILE A 50 1.05 31.46 -3.69
C ILE A 50 0.15 32.14 -4.73
N ASN A 51 0.12 31.61 -5.95
CA ASN A 51 -0.67 32.18 -7.04
C ASN A 51 -2.18 32.16 -6.72
N SER A 52 -2.66 31.12 -6.03
CA SER A 52 -4.07 30.99 -5.67
C SER A 52 -4.46 31.96 -4.56
N MET A 53 -3.59 32.13 -3.55
CA MET A 53 -3.78 33.12 -2.48
C MET A 53 -3.78 34.55 -3.01
N GLN A 54 -2.91 34.87 -3.98
CA GLN A 54 -2.90 36.18 -4.65
C GLN A 54 -4.22 36.47 -5.39
N GLN A 55 -4.93 35.43 -5.81
CA GLN A 55 -6.24 35.52 -6.46
C GLN A 55 -7.41 35.50 -5.46
N GLY A 56 -7.14 35.41 -4.16
CA GLY A 56 -8.16 35.38 -3.11
C GLY A 56 -8.78 34.00 -2.83
N TYR A 57 -8.23 32.92 -3.40
CA TYR A 57 -8.68 31.55 -3.09
C TYR A 57 -8.11 31.05 -1.76
N THR A 58 -8.85 30.16 -1.12
CA THR A 58 -8.39 29.42 0.07
C THR A 58 -7.30 28.41 -0.30
N ILE A 59 -6.55 27.91 0.70
CA ILE A 59 -5.54 26.87 0.49
C ILE A 59 -6.20 25.53 0.18
N SER A 60 -7.34 25.24 0.82
CA SER A 60 -8.09 24.01 0.52
C SER A 60 -8.56 23.98 -0.95
N ASP A 61 -9.08 25.09 -1.47
CA ASP A 61 -9.47 25.21 -2.87
C ASP A 61 -8.26 25.07 -3.82
N ALA A 62 -7.15 25.74 -3.49
CA ALA A 62 -5.92 25.65 -4.27
C ALA A 62 -5.37 24.22 -4.32
N LEU A 63 -5.37 23.50 -3.19
CA LEU A 63 -4.94 22.11 -3.10
C LEU A 63 -5.88 21.16 -3.85
N ALA A 64 -7.18 21.44 -3.92
CA ALA A 64 -8.14 20.64 -4.68
C ALA A 64 -7.84 20.62 -6.19
N THR A 65 -7.19 21.67 -6.72
CA THR A 65 -6.73 21.70 -8.13
C THR A 65 -5.52 20.79 -8.39
N VAL A 66 -4.81 20.38 -7.34
CA VAL A 66 -3.59 19.57 -7.42
C VAL A 66 -3.94 18.09 -7.48
N LYS A 67 -3.47 17.42 -8.54
CA LYS A 67 -3.69 15.97 -8.70
C LYS A 67 -3.04 15.17 -7.56
N ASN A 68 -3.77 14.18 -7.06
CA ASN A 68 -3.35 13.22 -6.04
C ASN A 68 -3.09 13.80 -4.63
N ILE A 69 -3.69 14.95 -4.30
CA ILE A 69 -3.84 15.31 -2.89
C ILE A 69 -4.97 14.45 -2.29
N PRO A 70 -4.73 13.77 -1.15
CA PRO A 70 -5.78 13.03 -0.46
C PRO A 70 -6.97 13.92 -0.08
N ALA A 71 -8.20 13.46 -0.37
CA ALA A 71 -9.41 14.22 -0.10
C ALA A 71 -9.59 14.59 1.38
N PHE A 72 -9.13 13.73 2.31
CA PHE A 72 -9.17 14.02 3.75
C PHE A 72 -8.32 15.24 4.13
N ILE A 73 -7.20 15.50 3.45
CA ILE A 73 -6.35 16.68 3.70
C ILE A 73 -7.08 17.94 3.27
N ILE A 74 -7.68 17.91 2.08
CA ILE A 74 -8.46 19.04 1.56
C ILE A 74 -9.65 19.32 2.48
N GLY A 75 -10.40 18.28 2.88
CA GLY A 75 -11.54 18.39 3.78
C GLY A 75 -11.16 18.93 5.16
N ALA A 76 -10.09 18.41 5.77
CA ALA A 76 -9.60 18.89 7.05
C ALA A 76 -9.16 20.35 6.98
N LEU A 77 -8.37 20.73 5.98
CA LEU A 77 -7.92 22.12 5.80
C LEU A 77 -9.10 23.06 5.59
N LYS A 78 -10.08 22.68 4.78
CA LYS A 78 -11.30 23.47 4.56
C LYS A 78 -12.04 23.75 5.87
N ALA A 79 -12.21 22.74 6.72
CA ALA A 79 -12.83 22.94 8.03
C ALA A 79 -11.97 23.82 8.95
N GLY A 80 -10.64 23.74 8.87
CA GLY A 80 -9.72 24.62 9.59
C GLY A 80 -9.79 26.07 9.18
N GLU A 81 -9.90 26.32 7.88
CA GLU A 81 -10.06 27.66 7.33
C GLU A 81 -11.39 28.28 7.79
N VAL A 82 -12.48 27.51 7.76
CA VAL A 82 -13.80 27.99 8.20
C VAL A 82 -13.87 28.20 9.71
N SER A 83 -13.26 27.31 10.50
CA SER A 83 -13.30 27.35 11.97
C SER A 83 -12.21 28.23 12.60
N GLY A 84 -11.28 28.77 11.81
CA GLY A 84 -10.12 29.52 12.30
C GLY A 84 -9.07 28.66 13.02
N LYS A 85 -9.17 27.33 12.96
CA LYS A 85 -8.28 26.37 13.64
C LYS A 85 -7.16 25.82 12.75
N PHE A 86 -6.81 26.55 11.69
CA PHE A 86 -5.89 26.12 10.64
C PHE A 86 -4.57 25.54 11.16
N ASP A 87 -3.91 26.20 12.11
CA ASP A 87 -2.63 25.75 12.66
C ASP A 87 -2.73 24.38 13.35
N SER A 88 -3.74 24.20 14.20
CA SER A 88 -3.97 22.92 14.90
C SER A 88 -4.29 21.77 13.94
N ILE A 89 -4.98 22.06 12.84
CA ILE A 89 -5.31 21.06 11.83
C ILE A 89 -4.09 20.70 11.01
N LEU A 90 -3.24 21.66 10.66
CA LEU A 90 -1.97 21.40 10.01
C LEU A 90 -1.10 20.45 10.83
N GLU A 91 -1.03 20.65 12.15
CA GLU A 91 -0.32 19.73 13.05
C GLU A 91 -0.90 18.32 13.01
N THR A 92 -2.23 18.21 13.03
CA THR A 92 -2.92 16.91 12.98
C THR A 92 -2.69 16.21 11.63
N ILE A 93 -2.72 16.95 10.51
CA ILE A 93 -2.38 16.45 9.18
C ILE A 93 -0.92 15.98 9.11
N VAL A 94 0.01 16.76 9.67
CA VAL A 94 1.44 16.38 9.73
C VAL A 94 1.61 15.08 10.51
N ASN A 95 0.98 14.95 11.69
CA ASN A 95 1.06 13.73 12.49
C ASN A 95 0.49 12.52 11.73
N GLN A 96 -0.63 12.69 11.03
CA GLN A 96 -1.21 11.63 10.19
C GLN A 96 -0.28 11.23 9.05
N LEU A 97 0.29 12.21 8.32
CA LEU A 97 1.24 11.96 7.23
C LEU A 97 2.53 11.30 7.72
N LYS A 98 3.03 11.66 8.93
CA LYS A 98 4.18 11.01 9.56
C LYS A 98 3.93 9.52 9.75
N MET A 99 2.79 9.16 10.37
CA MET A 99 2.42 7.75 10.59
C MET A 99 2.37 6.98 9.27
N GLU A 100 1.76 7.55 8.22
CA GLU A 100 1.69 6.90 6.91
C GLU A 100 3.04 6.74 6.21
N VAL A 101 3.89 7.75 6.30
CA VAL A 101 5.24 7.72 5.71
C VAL A 101 6.11 6.70 6.43
N GLU A 102 6.08 6.67 7.77
CA GLU A 102 6.80 5.67 8.55
C GLU A 102 6.30 4.25 8.27
N MET A 103 4.99 4.04 8.22
CA MET A 103 4.41 2.74 7.82
C MET A 103 4.87 2.33 6.40
N THR A 104 4.90 3.27 5.46
CA THR A 104 5.39 3.01 4.10
C THR A 104 6.88 2.64 4.09
N LYS A 105 7.71 3.31 4.89
CA LYS A 105 9.13 2.98 5.06
C LYS A 105 9.29 1.60 5.69
N THR A 106 8.51 1.28 6.71
CA THR A 106 8.49 -0.03 7.35
C THR A 106 8.18 -1.10 6.32
N ILE A 107 7.06 -0.98 5.57
CA ILE A 107 6.69 -1.91 4.48
C ILE A 107 7.84 -2.08 3.46
N LYS A 108 8.46 -0.98 3.01
CA LYS A 108 9.60 -1.04 2.08
C LYS A 108 10.77 -1.83 2.69
N ARG A 109 11.10 -1.59 3.96
CA ARG A 109 12.20 -2.25 4.68
C ARG A 109 11.95 -3.74 4.85
N VAL A 110 10.78 -4.13 5.38
CA VAL A 110 10.45 -5.55 5.65
C VAL A 110 10.30 -6.37 4.37
N THR A 111 9.93 -5.73 3.24
CA THR A 111 9.84 -6.43 1.95
C THR A 111 11.14 -6.45 1.15
N LEU A 112 12.19 -5.76 1.59
CA LEU A 112 13.46 -5.68 0.85
C LEU A 112 14.15 -7.05 0.78
N TYR A 113 14.22 -7.75 1.92
CA TYR A 113 14.89 -9.06 2.00
C TYR A 113 14.23 -10.12 1.11
N PRO A 114 12.89 -10.35 1.18
CA PRO A 114 12.23 -11.29 0.26
C PRO A 114 12.44 -10.95 -1.22
N LYS A 115 12.42 -9.65 -1.59
CA LYS A 115 12.67 -9.22 -2.97
C LYS A 115 14.08 -9.57 -3.42
N PHE A 116 15.08 -9.34 -2.56
CA PHE A 116 16.47 -9.69 -2.86
C PHE A 116 16.64 -11.20 -3.05
N MET A 117 16.10 -12.02 -2.13
CA MET A 117 16.16 -13.48 -2.26
C MET A 117 15.50 -13.98 -3.55
N ILE A 118 14.29 -13.51 -3.86
CA ILE A 118 13.59 -13.90 -5.10
C ILE A 118 14.41 -13.52 -6.32
N ALA A 119 15.03 -12.33 -6.35
CA ALA A 119 15.91 -11.92 -7.43
C ALA A 119 17.12 -12.85 -7.57
N THR A 120 17.76 -13.24 -6.45
CA THR A 120 18.88 -14.19 -6.45
C THR A 120 18.46 -15.57 -6.94
N ILE A 121 17.29 -16.07 -6.54
CA ILE A 121 16.74 -17.36 -7.01
C ILE A 121 16.54 -17.32 -8.53
N ILE A 122 15.90 -16.25 -9.03
CA ILE A 122 15.66 -16.09 -10.47
C ILE A 122 16.99 -16.02 -11.22
N ALA A 123 17.97 -15.27 -10.71
CA ALA A 123 19.29 -15.17 -11.32
C ALA A 123 20.01 -16.53 -11.36
N ALA A 124 20.01 -17.27 -10.25
CA ALA A 124 20.61 -18.61 -10.18
C ALA A 124 19.94 -19.59 -11.14
N LEU A 125 18.60 -19.58 -11.22
CA LEU A 125 17.85 -20.40 -12.18
C LEU A 125 18.20 -20.06 -13.62
N VAL A 126 18.29 -18.77 -13.98
CA VAL A 126 18.68 -18.35 -15.33
C VAL A 126 20.10 -18.83 -15.66
N VAL A 127 21.06 -18.71 -14.75
CA VAL A 127 22.42 -19.20 -14.95
C VAL A 127 22.44 -20.70 -15.16
N CYS A 128 21.71 -21.45 -14.32
CA CYS A 128 21.63 -22.91 -14.45
C CYS A 128 21.06 -23.30 -15.81
N LEU A 129 19.90 -22.75 -16.19
CA LEU A 129 19.21 -23.12 -17.43
C LEU A 129 19.99 -22.72 -18.69
N LYS A 130 20.71 -21.58 -18.68
CA LYS A 130 21.43 -21.09 -19.88
C LYS A 130 22.85 -21.61 -20.03
N PHE A 131 23.57 -21.87 -18.94
CA PHE A 131 24.99 -22.21 -19.01
C PHE A 131 25.26 -23.63 -18.52
N ILE A 132 24.66 -24.03 -17.39
CA ILE A 132 24.95 -25.32 -16.79
C ILE A 132 24.23 -26.44 -17.56
N PHE A 133 22.90 -26.39 -17.66
CA PHE A 133 22.10 -27.45 -18.27
C PHE A 133 22.51 -27.78 -19.72
N PRO A 134 22.74 -26.81 -20.63
CA PRO A 134 23.16 -27.12 -22.00
C PRO A 134 24.44 -27.93 -22.07
N THR A 135 25.45 -27.53 -21.28
CA THR A 135 26.73 -28.26 -21.19
C THR A 135 26.52 -29.72 -20.77
N PHE A 136 25.62 -29.97 -19.82
CA PHE A 136 25.30 -31.35 -19.39
C PHE A 136 24.50 -32.14 -20.43
N ILE A 137 23.58 -31.50 -21.17
CA ILE A 137 22.88 -32.15 -22.29
C ILE A 137 23.89 -32.60 -23.34
N ASP A 138 24.79 -31.70 -23.73
CA ASP A 138 25.81 -31.98 -24.75
C ASP A 138 26.71 -33.15 -24.30
N MET A 139 27.15 -33.17 -23.05
CA MET A 139 27.95 -34.26 -22.47
C MET A 139 27.25 -35.63 -22.49
N TYR A 140 25.93 -35.68 -22.25
CA TYR A 140 25.20 -36.96 -22.17
C TYR A 140 24.56 -37.38 -23.50
N SER A 141 24.37 -36.46 -24.45
CA SER A 141 23.78 -36.72 -25.77
C SER A 141 24.54 -37.77 -26.59
N GLY A 142 25.85 -37.92 -26.36
CA GLY A 142 26.70 -38.89 -27.05
C GLY A 142 26.77 -40.30 -26.42
N GLN A 143 26.21 -40.51 -25.21
CA GLN A 143 26.37 -41.78 -24.47
C GLN A 143 25.14 -42.68 -24.47
N GLY A 144 24.04 -42.31 -25.16
CA GLY A 144 22.81 -43.11 -25.19
C GLY A 144 22.13 -43.29 -23.81
N ALA A 145 22.57 -42.55 -22.79
CA ALA A 145 22.06 -42.65 -21.43
C ALA A 145 20.64 -42.06 -21.33
N GLN A 146 19.73 -42.79 -20.68
CA GLN A 146 18.39 -42.28 -20.38
C GLN A 146 18.50 -41.15 -19.34
N LEU A 147 18.21 -39.92 -19.77
CA LEU A 147 18.18 -38.77 -18.88
C LEU A 147 17.05 -38.93 -17.86
N PRO A 148 17.30 -38.72 -16.55
CA PRO A 148 16.26 -38.75 -15.53
C PRO A 148 15.13 -37.76 -15.84
N TRP A 149 13.91 -38.08 -15.40
CA TRP A 149 12.71 -37.26 -15.64
C TRP A 149 12.89 -35.80 -15.16
N VAL A 150 13.63 -35.59 -14.07
CA VAL A 150 13.96 -34.26 -13.54
C VAL A 150 14.78 -33.45 -14.56
N THR A 151 15.76 -34.08 -15.20
CA THR A 151 16.59 -33.46 -16.24
C THR A 151 15.77 -33.18 -17.50
N LEU A 152 14.90 -34.11 -17.93
CA LEU A 152 14.00 -33.89 -19.08
C LEU A 152 13.01 -32.73 -18.86
N MET A 153 12.47 -32.59 -17.65
CA MET A 153 11.58 -31.48 -17.29
C MET A 153 12.31 -30.13 -17.37
N LEU A 154 13.57 -30.10 -16.91
CA LEU A 154 14.41 -28.89 -16.97
C LEU A 154 14.87 -28.56 -18.39
N ILE A 155 15.20 -29.56 -19.23
CA ILE A 155 15.49 -29.36 -20.66
C ILE A 155 14.27 -28.78 -21.38
N SER A 156 13.09 -29.32 -21.10
CA SER A 156 11.84 -28.81 -21.67
C SER A 156 11.58 -27.36 -21.25
N ALA A 157 11.85 -27.02 -20.00
CA ALA A 157 11.77 -25.65 -19.50
C ALA A 157 12.83 -24.73 -20.16
N THR A 158 14.08 -25.20 -20.34
CA THR A 158 15.15 -24.45 -21.02
C THR A 158 14.80 -24.17 -22.48
N ASN A 159 14.31 -25.18 -23.22
CA ASN A 159 13.89 -25.01 -24.62
C ASN A 159 12.69 -24.07 -24.74
N PHE A 160 11.73 -24.15 -23.79
CA PHE A 160 10.62 -23.23 -23.73
C PHE A 160 11.09 -21.78 -23.47
N VAL A 161 11.99 -21.58 -22.50
CA VAL A 161 12.52 -20.25 -22.20
C VAL A 161 13.35 -19.71 -23.36
N ASN A 162 14.23 -20.50 -23.98
CA ASN A 162 15.08 -20.02 -25.07
C ASN A 162 14.30 -19.72 -26.37
N ASN A 163 13.28 -20.52 -26.71
CA ASN A 163 12.49 -20.30 -27.92
C ASN A 163 11.39 -19.23 -27.73
N TYR A 164 10.90 -19.06 -26.49
CA TYR A 164 9.79 -18.15 -26.19
C TYR A 164 10.15 -17.02 -25.24
N TYR A 165 11.44 -16.71 -24.96
CA TYR A 165 11.81 -15.66 -23.99
C TYR A 165 11.13 -14.31 -24.30
N GLN A 166 11.00 -13.95 -25.57
CA GLN A 166 10.30 -12.74 -26.02
C GLN A 166 8.80 -12.79 -25.71
N TRP A 167 8.17 -13.96 -25.91
CA TRP A 167 6.76 -14.20 -25.61
C TRP A 167 6.49 -14.28 -24.11
N VAL A 168 7.37 -14.92 -23.32
CA VAL A 168 7.29 -14.98 -21.86
C VAL A 168 7.48 -13.59 -21.26
N ALA A 169 8.48 -12.83 -21.72
CA ALA A 169 8.65 -11.43 -21.31
C ALA A 169 7.44 -10.59 -21.71
N GLY A 170 6.92 -10.78 -22.92
CA GLY A 170 5.69 -10.15 -23.41
C GLY A 170 4.49 -10.45 -22.52
N ILE A 171 4.27 -11.72 -22.15
CA ILE A 171 3.19 -12.18 -21.27
C ILE A 171 3.35 -11.58 -19.87
N VAL A 172 4.56 -11.56 -19.30
CA VAL A 172 4.79 -10.97 -17.97
C VAL A 172 4.47 -9.47 -18.00
N ILE A 173 4.93 -8.75 -19.02
CA ILE A 173 4.65 -7.32 -19.19
C ILE A 173 3.15 -7.09 -19.40
N LEU A 174 2.50 -7.87 -20.28
CA LEU A 174 1.05 -7.83 -20.49
C LEU A 174 0.27 -8.15 -19.23
N SER A 175 0.72 -9.12 -18.42
CA SER A 175 0.11 -9.50 -17.15
C SER A 175 0.24 -8.38 -16.12
N ILE A 176 1.39 -7.70 -16.06
CA ILE A 176 1.59 -6.54 -15.19
C ILE A 176 0.68 -5.38 -15.64
N ILE A 177 0.63 -5.07 -16.93
CA ILE A 177 -0.22 -4.01 -17.49
C ILE A 177 -1.70 -4.35 -17.27
N ALA A 178 -2.10 -5.58 -17.57
CA ALA A 178 -3.45 -6.08 -17.35
C ALA A 178 -3.80 -5.99 -15.86
N MET A 179 -2.95 -6.46 -14.95
CA MET A 179 -3.19 -6.33 -13.51
C MET A 179 -3.34 -4.86 -13.06
N ILE A 180 -2.56 -3.93 -13.61
CA ILE A 180 -2.67 -2.49 -13.32
C ILE A 180 -3.99 -1.91 -13.89
N ARG A 181 -4.42 -2.36 -15.06
CA ARG A 181 -5.65 -1.88 -15.73
C ARG A 181 -6.92 -2.51 -15.16
N LEU A 182 -6.90 -3.82 -14.89
CA LEU A 182 -7.99 -4.59 -14.28
C LEU A 182 -8.26 -4.14 -12.85
N LYS A 183 -7.23 -3.67 -12.12
CA LYS A 183 -7.40 -2.98 -10.83
C LYS A 183 -8.23 -1.69 -10.93
N LYS A 184 -8.50 -1.15 -12.13
CA LYS A 184 -9.41 0.00 -12.31
C LYS A 184 -10.86 -0.42 -12.59
N ILE A 185 -11.10 -1.70 -12.85
CA ILE A 185 -12.45 -2.22 -13.11
C ILE A 185 -13.12 -2.50 -11.76
N ILE A 186 -14.17 -1.76 -11.45
CA ILE A 186 -14.91 -1.80 -10.17
C ILE A 186 -15.36 -3.23 -9.83
N TYR A 187 -15.80 -4.01 -10.83
CA TYR A 187 -16.23 -5.40 -10.64
C TYR A 187 -15.10 -6.32 -10.17
N ILE A 188 -13.90 -6.13 -10.72
CA ILE A 188 -12.72 -6.94 -10.37
C ILE A 188 -12.19 -6.54 -8.99
N GLN A 189 -12.24 -5.25 -8.64
CA GLN A 189 -11.90 -4.78 -7.29
C GLN A 189 -12.80 -5.46 -6.24
N LYS A 190 -14.13 -5.46 -6.46
CA LYS A 190 -15.06 -6.13 -5.55
C LYS A 190 -14.75 -7.63 -5.40
N LYS A 191 -14.51 -8.36 -6.50
CA LYS A 191 -14.14 -9.78 -6.44
C LYS A 191 -12.84 -10.03 -5.69
N ILE A 192 -11.81 -9.21 -5.93
CA ILE A 192 -10.52 -9.31 -5.22
C ILE A 192 -10.71 -9.06 -3.72
N GLU A 193 -11.51 -8.07 -3.33
CA GLU A 193 -11.80 -7.78 -1.92
C GLU A 193 -12.55 -8.93 -1.24
N TRP A 194 -13.53 -9.53 -1.92
CA TRP A 194 -14.21 -10.73 -1.44
C TRP A 194 -13.26 -11.93 -1.27
N ILE A 195 -12.33 -12.15 -2.20
CA ILE A 195 -11.33 -13.22 -2.08
C ILE A 195 -10.41 -12.98 -0.87
N LYS A 196 -9.96 -11.73 -0.66
CA LYS A 196 -9.14 -11.37 0.50
C LYS A 196 -9.82 -11.71 1.81
N LEU A 197 -11.14 -11.51 1.90
CA LEU A 197 -11.89 -11.82 3.12
C LEU A 197 -12.04 -13.33 3.39
N LYS A 198 -11.93 -14.19 2.38
CA LYS A 198 -12.04 -15.65 2.53
C LYS A 198 -10.75 -16.31 3.02
N ILE A 199 -9.60 -15.70 2.78
CA ILE A 199 -8.30 -16.26 3.19
C ILE A 199 -7.99 -15.76 4.61
N PRO A 200 -8.01 -16.59 5.66
CA PRO A 200 -8.03 -16.13 7.06
C PRO A 200 -6.92 -15.12 7.41
N LYS A 201 -5.66 -15.42 7.04
CA LYS A 201 -4.51 -14.52 7.29
C LYS A 201 -4.59 -13.20 6.53
N VAL A 202 -5.03 -13.24 5.27
CA VAL A 202 -5.16 -12.05 4.42
C VAL A 202 -6.37 -11.21 4.84
N SER A 203 -7.43 -11.88 5.31
CA SER A 203 -8.67 -11.27 5.78
C SER A 203 -8.40 -10.40 6.99
N TYR A 204 -7.70 -10.92 7.99
CA TYR A 204 -7.35 -10.16 9.20
C TYR A 204 -6.52 -8.90 8.87
N LEU A 205 -5.43 -9.06 8.11
CA LEU A 205 -4.57 -7.94 7.71
C LEU A 205 -5.33 -6.89 6.87
N TYR A 206 -6.25 -7.34 6.00
CA TYR A 206 -7.10 -6.44 5.22
C TYR A 206 -8.11 -5.70 6.11
N LYS A 207 -8.77 -6.37 7.05
CA LYS A 207 -9.69 -5.75 8.01
C LYS A 207 -8.98 -4.71 8.86
N ILE A 208 -7.86 -5.05 9.51
CA ILE A 208 -7.08 -4.09 10.31
C ILE A 208 -6.77 -2.85 9.47
N LYS A 209 -6.26 -3.03 8.25
CA LYS A 209 -5.96 -1.90 7.36
C LYS A 209 -7.18 -1.00 7.12
N GLN A 210 -8.33 -1.58 6.79
CA GLN A 210 -9.54 -0.81 6.50
C GLN A 210 -10.04 -0.04 7.74
N ASN A 211 -9.97 -0.66 8.92
CA ASN A 211 -10.40 -0.04 10.17
C ASN A 211 -9.42 1.05 10.62
N LYS A 212 -8.11 0.81 10.44
CA LYS A 212 -7.04 1.77 10.71
C LYS A 212 -7.20 3.03 9.87
N ASP A 213 -7.41 2.87 8.56
CA ASP A 213 -7.61 3.99 7.63
C ASP A 213 -8.91 4.74 7.96
N LEU A 214 -10.00 4.02 8.29
CA LEU A 214 -11.25 4.62 8.74
C LEU A 214 -11.06 5.43 10.02
N ALA A 215 -10.47 4.84 11.05
CA ALA A 215 -10.30 5.46 12.35
C ALA A 215 -9.43 6.72 12.28
N ASN A 216 -8.29 6.65 11.60
CA ASN A 216 -7.39 7.78 11.44
C ASN A 216 -8.02 8.94 10.65
N TYR A 217 -8.67 8.66 9.51
CA TYR A 217 -9.21 9.74 8.67
C TYR A 217 -10.51 10.31 9.23
N MET A 218 -11.42 9.48 9.73
CA MET A 218 -12.62 9.95 10.42
C MET A 218 -12.24 10.73 11.69
N GLY A 219 -11.29 10.21 12.48
CA GLY A 219 -10.79 10.89 13.67
C GLY A 219 -10.23 12.28 13.36
N LEU A 220 -9.37 12.38 12.33
CA LEU A 220 -8.83 13.66 11.86
C LEU A 220 -9.93 14.64 11.42
N LEU A 221 -10.91 14.18 10.64
CA LEU A 221 -11.99 15.03 10.14
C LEU A 221 -12.91 15.51 11.27
N LEU A 222 -13.24 14.63 12.23
CA LEU A 222 -14.05 14.99 13.38
C LEU A 222 -13.33 15.97 14.32
N GLU A 223 -12.05 15.75 14.61
CA GLU A 223 -11.24 16.68 15.40
C GLU A 223 -10.97 18.01 14.66
N SER A 224 -11.05 17.99 13.33
CA SER A 224 -11.05 19.19 12.49
C SER A 224 -12.36 20.00 12.57
N GLY A 225 -13.36 19.50 13.31
CA GLY A 225 -14.64 20.17 13.55
C GLY A 225 -15.73 19.84 12.53
N LEU A 226 -15.51 18.85 11.64
CA LEU A 226 -16.56 18.41 10.72
C LEU A 226 -17.63 17.59 11.45
N GLN A 227 -18.86 17.68 10.96
CA GLN A 227 -19.94 16.81 11.44
C GLN A 227 -19.74 15.37 10.95
N LEU A 228 -20.31 14.40 11.67
CA LEU A 228 -20.12 12.98 11.38
C LEU A 228 -20.48 12.59 9.93
N GLY A 229 -21.61 13.08 9.42
CA GLY A 229 -22.02 12.79 8.03
C GLY A 229 -21.07 13.37 6.98
N GLU A 230 -20.55 14.60 7.21
CA GLU A 230 -19.56 15.23 6.32
C GLU A 230 -18.24 14.46 6.33
N ALA A 231 -17.79 14.04 7.52
CA ALA A 231 -16.59 13.24 7.67
C ALA A 231 -16.71 11.88 6.94
N VAL A 232 -17.86 11.21 7.06
CA VAL A 232 -18.14 9.96 6.34
C VAL A 232 -18.11 10.18 4.82
N GLU A 233 -18.71 11.26 4.33
CA GLU A 233 -18.75 11.58 2.90
C GLU A 233 -17.34 11.82 2.32
N ILE A 234 -16.52 12.63 3.01
CA ILE A 234 -15.14 12.91 2.60
C ILE A 234 -14.28 11.64 2.68
N PHE A 235 -14.43 10.83 3.73
CA PHE A 235 -13.69 9.58 3.84
C PHE A 235 -14.09 8.58 2.74
N LYS A 236 -15.38 8.46 2.41
CA LYS A 236 -15.90 7.64 1.31
C LYS A 236 -15.24 8.00 -0.03
N ASP A 237 -15.05 9.28 -0.31
CA ASP A 237 -14.39 9.70 -1.54
C ASP A 237 -12.88 9.41 -1.53
N SER A 238 -12.25 9.47 -0.34
CA SER A 238 -10.82 9.23 -0.15
C SER A 238 -10.40 7.75 -0.17
N THR A 239 -11.26 6.84 0.29
CA THR A 239 -10.89 5.43 0.44
C THR A 239 -10.68 4.75 -0.91
N SER A 240 -9.74 3.81 -0.98
CA SER A 240 -9.48 3.03 -2.21
C SER A 240 -10.27 1.71 -2.26
N SER A 241 -10.94 1.35 -1.16
CA SER A 241 -11.66 0.09 -1.00
C SER A 241 -13.09 0.21 -1.51
N GLY A 242 -13.45 -0.59 -2.51
CA GLY A 242 -14.79 -0.57 -3.10
C GLY A 242 -15.88 -1.00 -2.10
N MET A 243 -15.57 -1.98 -1.26
CA MET A 243 -16.45 -2.44 -0.20
C MET A 243 -16.62 -1.38 0.90
N MET A 244 -15.55 -0.70 1.32
CA MET A 244 -15.67 0.39 2.30
C MET A 244 -16.49 1.56 1.74
N LYS A 245 -16.30 1.94 0.47
CA LYS A 245 -17.14 2.96 -0.17
C LYS A 245 -18.62 2.61 -0.13
N TYR A 246 -18.95 1.35 -0.42
CA TYR A 246 -20.33 0.88 -0.39
C TYR A 246 -20.93 0.95 1.02
N ILE A 247 -20.19 0.49 2.03
CA ILE A 247 -20.62 0.54 3.43
C ILE A 247 -20.88 2.00 3.84
N LEU A 248 -19.92 2.91 3.60
CA LEU A 248 -20.05 4.32 3.98
C LEU A 248 -21.17 5.05 3.22
N ALA A 249 -21.41 4.69 1.95
CA ALA A 249 -22.55 5.23 1.20
C ALA A 249 -23.88 4.85 1.85
N GLN A 250 -24.03 3.59 2.26
CA GLN A 250 -25.22 3.13 2.98
C GLN A 250 -25.32 3.75 4.38
N SER A 251 -24.18 3.93 5.07
CA SER A 251 -24.13 4.62 6.35
C SER A 251 -24.63 6.06 6.23
N ASN A 252 -24.17 6.83 5.25
CA ASN A 252 -24.63 8.20 5.04
C ASN A 252 -26.14 8.29 4.76
N MET A 253 -26.69 7.40 3.93
CA MET A 253 -28.14 7.36 3.67
C MET A 253 -28.96 7.05 4.95
N ASN A 254 -28.50 6.09 5.75
CA ASN A 254 -29.17 5.71 7.00
C ASN A 254 -29.03 6.78 8.10
N MET A 255 -27.88 7.43 8.19
CA MET A 255 -27.65 8.53 9.13
C MET A 255 -28.51 9.76 8.77
N ALA A 256 -28.73 10.03 7.48
CA ALA A 256 -29.69 11.04 7.06
C ALA A 256 -31.14 10.74 7.50
N GLN A 257 -31.44 9.47 7.81
CA GLN A 257 -32.72 9.03 8.39
C GLN A 257 -32.71 9.00 9.94
N GLY A 258 -31.64 9.48 10.57
CA GLY A 258 -31.52 9.56 12.04
C GLY A 258 -30.97 8.29 12.71
N LYS A 259 -30.48 7.30 11.96
CA LYS A 259 -29.80 6.14 12.55
C LYS A 259 -28.38 6.47 12.96
N PHE A 260 -27.89 5.82 14.01
CA PHE A 260 -26.50 5.93 14.45
C PHE A 260 -25.55 5.24 13.47
N LEU A 261 -24.34 5.79 13.29
CA LEU A 261 -23.26 5.20 12.52
C LEU A 261 -22.95 3.79 13.01
N SER A 262 -22.89 3.59 14.32
CA SER A 262 -22.70 2.26 14.93
C SER A 262 -23.71 1.23 14.44
N ASP A 263 -25.00 1.59 14.33
CA ASP A 263 -26.03 0.68 13.80
C ASP A 263 -25.78 0.33 12.33
N THR A 264 -25.32 1.30 11.52
CA THR A 264 -25.05 1.07 10.09
C THR A 264 -23.81 0.22 9.84
N LEU A 265 -22.86 0.22 10.77
CA LEU A 265 -21.59 -0.51 10.66
C LEU A 265 -21.66 -1.93 11.25
N LYS A 266 -22.69 -2.22 12.06
CA LYS A 266 -22.80 -3.47 12.82
C LYS A 266 -22.77 -4.74 11.96
N ASP A 267 -23.44 -4.72 10.82
CA ASP A 267 -23.54 -5.89 9.93
C ASP A 267 -22.39 -5.97 8.92
N SER A 268 -21.40 -5.07 9.01
CA SER A 268 -20.30 -5.03 8.06
C SER A 268 -19.27 -6.14 8.34
N PRO A 269 -18.89 -6.94 7.32
CA PRO A 269 -17.85 -7.96 7.48
C PRO A 269 -16.45 -7.36 7.64
N LEU A 270 -16.27 -6.07 7.35
CA LEU A 270 -14.99 -5.36 7.47
C LEU A 270 -14.73 -4.85 8.87
N ILE A 271 -15.77 -4.42 9.58
CA ILE A 271 -15.64 -3.68 10.83
C ILE A 271 -15.24 -4.64 11.95
N ILE A 272 -14.25 -4.24 12.75
CA ILE A 272 -13.76 -5.05 13.86
C ILE A 272 -14.65 -4.81 15.09
N PRO A 273 -15.10 -5.85 15.81
CA PRO A 273 -16.08 -5.71 16.89
C PRO A 273 -15.73 -4.69 17.97
N TYR A 274 -14.47 -4.63 18.42
CA TYR A 274 -14.09 -3.66 19.46
C TYR A 274 -14.15 -2.20 18.97
N MET A 275 -13.86 -1.94 17.69
CA MET A 275 -13.97 -0.59 17.13
C MET A 275 -15.44 -0.17 17.07
N LEU A 276 -16.33 -1.09 16.70
CA LEU A 276 -17.77 -0.85 16.68
C LEU A 276 -18.30 -0.46 18.06
N GLU A 277 -17.88 -1.16 19.12
CA GLU A 277 -18.29 -0.84 20.49
C GLU A 277 -17.80 0.54 20.93
N ILE A 278 -16.56 0.92 20.61
CA ILE A 278 -16.06 2.25 20.95
C ILE A 278 -16.83 3.34 20.18
N ILE A 279 -17.12 3.12 18.88
CA ILE A 279 -17.97 4.05 18.11
C ILE A 279 -19.32 4.18 18.80
N LYS A 280 -19.98 3.09 19.14
CA LYS A 280 -21.30 3.09 19.79
C LYS A 280 -21.33 3.88 21.11
N ILE A 281 -20.30 3.72 21.95
CA ILE A 281 -20.18 4.43 23.23
C ILE A 281 -19.92 5.92 23.01
N ARG A 282 -19.00 6.26 22.08
CA ARG A 282 -18.51 7.65 21.87
C ARG A 282 -19.38 8.48 20.95
N GLU A 283 -20.18 7.84 20.11
CA GLU A 283 -21.15 8.51 19.25
C GLU A 283 -22.20 9.27 20.08
N ASN A 284 -22.63 8.69 21.22
CA ASN A 284 -23.60 9.31 22.13
C ASN A 284 -22.96 10.18 23.22
N SER A 285 -21.76 9.82 23.69
CA SER A 285 -21.09 10.51 24.80
C SER A 285 -20.16 11.65 24.37
N GLY A 286 -19.99 11.87 23.06
CA GLY A 286 -19.04 12.84 22.52
C GLY A 286 -17.60 12.33 22.54
N GLY A 287 -16.71 13.07 21.87
CA GLY A 287 -15.29 12.72 21.77
C GLY A 287 -15.00 11.55 20.82
N LEU A 288 -15.88 11.30 19.84
CA LEU A 288 -15.69 10.24 18.85
C LEU A 288 -14.42 10.44 18.01
N GLY A 289 -14.07 11.69 17.66
CA GLY A 289 -12.87 11.99 16.88
C GLY A 289 -11.58 11.51 17.56
N GLN A 290 -11.35 11.96 18.79
CA GLN A 290 -10.21 11.55 19.61
C GLN A 290 -10.19 10.04 19.84
N ALA A 291 -11.34 9.43 20.14
CA ALA A 291 -11.42 7.98 20.31
C ALA A 291 -11.01 7.21 19.04
N LEU A 292 -11.42 7.68 17.86
CA LEU A 292 -11.02 7.09 16.59
C LEU A 292 -9.52 7.31 16.30
N LEU A 293 -8.94 8.46 16.65
CA LEU A 293 -7.50 8.67 16.53
C LEU A 293 -6.70 7.71 17.43
N ASP A 294 -7.16 7.48 18.65
CA ASP A 294 -6.47 6.59 19.61
C ASP A 294 -6.58 5.11 19.18
N ILE A 295 -7.76 4.68 18.73
CA ILE A 295 -7.92 3.35 18.11
C ILE A 295 -7.10 3.23 16.84
N GLY A 296 -7.03 4.29 16.03
CA GLY A 296 -6.24 4.33 14.80
C GLY A 296 -4.76 4.08 15.06
N LYS A 297 -4.18 4.69 16.09
CA LYS A 297 -2.80 4.42 16.54
C LYS A 297 -2.61 2.97 16.99
N TYR A 298 -3.56 2.43 17.76
CA TYR A 298 -3.52 1.02 18.19
C TYR A 298 -3.55 0.07 16.98
N LEU A 299 -4.48 0.30 16.04
CA LEU A 299 -4.60 -0.46 14.80
C LEU A 299 -3.38 -0.32 13.89
N GLU A 300 -2.68 0.82 13.92
CA GLU A 300 -1.43 1.01 13.18
C GLU A 300 -0.32 0.09 13.72
N SER A 301 -0.20 0.03 15.05
CA SER A 301 0.75 -0.88 15.71
C SER A 301 0.40 -2.34 15.44
N ASP A 302 -0.88 -2.72 15.58
CA ASP A 302 -1.35 -4.08 15.31
C ASP A 302 -1.15 -4.49 13.84
N TYR A 303 -1.40 -3.56 12.91
CA TYR A 303 -1.11 -3.76 11.49
C TYR A 303 0.38 -4.01 11.23
N GLU A 304 1.26 -3.26 11.88
CA GLU A 304 2.72 -3.44 11.73
C GLU A 304 3.17 -4.81 12.24
N ILE A 305 2.70 -5.22 13.41
CA ILE A 305 3.02 -6.51 14.04
C ILE A 305 2.59 -7.65 13.12
N GLU A 306 1.33 -7.61 12.67
CA GLU A 306 0.78 -8.67 11.83
C GLU A 306 1.43 -8.69 10.43
N LEU A 307 1.79 -7.52 9.88
CA LEU A 307 2.57 -7.44 8.65
C LEU A 307 3.95 -8.12 8.81
N ARG A 308 4.66 -7.82 9.90
CA ARG A 308 5.98 -8.43 10.19
C ARG A 308 5.88 -9.94 10.37
N LYS A 309 4.87 -10.41 11.10
CA LYS A 309 4.60 -11.84 11.29
C LYS A 309 4.33 -12.55 9.96
N ASN A 310 3.49 -11.98 9.11
CA ASN A 310 3.21 -12.56 7.79
C ASN A 310 4.45 -12.59 6.90
N ILE A 311 5.33 -11.58 6.97
CA ILE A 311 6.59 -11.56 6.23
C ILE A 311 7.60 -12.56 6.80
N SER A 312 7.67 -12.73 8.12
CA SER A 312 8.57 -13.69 8.76
C SER A 312 8.28 -15.13 8.32
N ILE A 313 7.03 -15.49 8.00
CA ILE A 313 6.68 -16.82 7.44
C ILE A 313 7.22 -17.01 6.00
N ILE A 314 7.38 -15.92 5.25
CA ILE A 314 7.90 -15.98 3.88
C ILE A 314 9.35 -16.45 3.88
N GLU A 315 10.15 -16.09 4.88
CA GLU A 315 11.57 -16.42 4.95
C GLU A 315 11.84 -17.94 5.02
N PRO A 316 11.29 -18.73 5.97
CA PRO A 316 11.42 -20.18 5.97
C PRO A 316 10.93 -20.82 4.67
N THR A 317 9.85 -20.27 4.10
CA THR A 317 9.28 -20.77 2.84
C THR A 317 10.27 -20.58 1.69
N LEU A 318 10.91 -19.41 1.58
CA LEU A 318 11.94 -19.13 0.58
C LEU A 318 13.17 -20.01 0.77
N THR A 319 13.63 -20.20 2.00
CA THR A 319 14.76 -21.08 2.32
C THR A 319 14.48 -22.53 1.91
N LEU A 320 13.28 -23.04 2.19
CA LEU A 320 12.87 -24.38 1.77
C LEU A 320 12.85 -24.52 0.25
N ILE A 321 12.30 -23.52 -0.45
CA ILE A 321 12.31 -23.48 -1.93
C ILE A 321 13.74 -23.48 -2.47
N ILE A 322 14.65 -22.70 -1.89
CA ILE A 322 16.07 -22.70 -2.28
C ILE A 322 16.68 -24.08 -2.08
N GLY A 323 16.47 -24.69 -0.92
CA GLY A 323 16.96 -26.04 -0.62
C GLY A 323 16.47 -27.05 -1.66
N LEU A 324 15.18 -27.01 -2.01
CA LEU A 324 14.61 -27.86 -3.05
C LEU A 324 15.21 -27.60 -4.44
N ILE A 325 15.41 -26.34 -4.82
CA ILE A 325 16.03 -25.99 -6.10
C ILE A 325 17.46 -26.50 -6.17
N VAL A 326 18.27 -26.24 -5.13
CA VAL A 326 19.68 -26.66 -5.06
C VAL A 326 19.77 -28.18 -5.06
N ALA A 327 18.95 -28.87 -4.26
CA ALA A 327 18.88 -30.33 -4.24
C ALA A 327 18.43 -30.89 -5.59
N GLY A 328 17.45 -30.26 -6.25
CA GLY A 328 17.00 -30.65 -7.59
C GLY A 328 18.09 -30.50 -8.65
N ILE A 329 18.86 -29.40 -8.62
CA ILE A 329 20.01 -29.20 -9.50
C ILE A 329 21.09 -30.25 -9.24
N ALA A 330 21.44 -30.48 -7.96
CA ALA A 330 22.43 -31.48 -7.58
C ALA A 330 22.00 -32.88 -8.03
N ALA A 331 20.73 -33.25 -7.83
CA ALA A 331 20.18 -34.52 -8.30
C ALA A 331 20.23 -34.65 -9.83
N ALA A 332 19.84 -33.59 -10.56
CA ALA A 332 19.90 -33.60 -12.03
C ALA A 332 21.32 -33.79 -12.57
N ILE A 333 22.33 -33.31 -11.85
CA ILE A 333 23.75 -33.44 -12.20
C ILE A 333 24.32 -34.81 -11.79
N MET A 334 24.07 -35.26 -10.55
CA MET A 334 24.72 -36.44 -9.96
C MET A 334 24.01 -37.76 -10.27
N MET A 335 22.69 -37.76 -10.49
CA MET A 335 21.96 -39.00 -10.73
C MET A 335 22.41 -39.73 -12.01
N PRO A 336 22.68 -39.03 -13.14
CA PRO A 336 23.26 -39.67 -14.32
C PRO A 336 24.69 -40.20 -14.10
N THR A 337 25.53 -39.50 -13.32
CA THR A 337 26.92 -39.96 -13.08
C THR A 337 26.95 -41.23 -12.24
N ILE A 338 26.07 -41.33 -11.24
CA ILE A 338 25.92 -42.54 -10.42
C ILE A 338 25.39 -43.70 -11.27
N GLY A 339 24.40 -43.45 -12.13
CA GLY A 339 23.86 -44.47 -13.04
C GLY A 339 24.94 -45.05 -13.97
N LEU A 340 25.79 -44.18 -14.54
CA LEU A 340 26.92 -44.62 -15.36
C LEU A 340 27.96 -45.39 -14.55
N ALA A 341 28.28 -44.97 -13.33
CA ALA A 341 29.27 -45.63 -12.47
C ALA A 341 28.85 -47.04 -11.98
N ILE A 342 27.55 -47.32 -11.88
CA ILE A 342 27.03 -48.65 -11.48
C ILE A 342 26.95 -49.63 -12.67
N THR A 343 27.02 -49.11 -13.90
CA THR A 343 26.93 -49.93 -15.13
C THR A 343 28.31 -50.41 -15.62
N PHE A 344 29.39 -50.03 -14.93
CA PHE A 344 30.76 -50.54 -15.10
C PHE A 344 31.12 -51.48 -13.93
#